data_AF-A0A0K1E4S8-F1
#
_entry.id   AF-A0A0K1E4S8-F1
#
_cell.length_a   1.000
_cell.length_b   1.000
_cell.length_c   1.000
_cell.angle_alpha   90.00
_cell.angle_beta   90.00
_cell.angle_gamma   90.00
#
_symmetry.space_group_name_H-M   'P 1'
#
loop_
_entity.id
_entity.type
_entity.pdbx_description
1 polymer ?
#
loop_
_entity_poly.entity_id
_entity_poly.type
_entity_poly.pdbx_seq_one_letter_code
_entity_poly.pdbx_strand_id
1 'polypeptide(L)' 'MGVLCTVMWRGEKYRVECSPSFLLSVASKIAENEHISYLDVYKQIVESLEGEYRNTRRVVNALLLEKRV' A
#
# COMPACT_ATOMS: atom_id res chain seq x y z
N MET A 1 -0.25 -11.04 -16.68
CA MET A 1 -0.36 -9.56 -16.73
C MET A 1 -0.74 -9.09 -15.35
N GLY A 2 0.12 -8.34 -14.67
CA GLY A 2 -0.18 -7.82 -13.33
C GLY A 2 -1.25 -6.74 -13.40
N VAL A 3 -2.23 -6.81 -12.49
CA VAL A 3 -3.21 -5.74 -12.33
C VAL A 3 -2.50 -4.54 -11.73
N LEU A 4 -2.51 -3.40 -12.42
CA LEU A 4 -1.96 -2.14 -11.89
C LEU A 4 -3.03 -1.40 -11.11
N CYS A 5 -2.66 -0.67 -10.06
CA CYS A 5 -3.51 0.30 -9.39
C CYS A 5 -2.83 1.64 -9.19
N THR A 6 -3.67 2.66 -9.00
CA THR A 6 -3.23 4.01 -8.65
C THR A 6 -3.35 4.18 -7.14
N VAL A 7 -2.23 4.52 -6.50
CA VAL A 7 -2.17 4.89 -5.09
C VAL A 7 -1.81 6.37 -4.98
N MET A 8 -2.34 7.01 -3.95
CA MET A 8 -2.01 8.40 -3.62
C MET A 8 -1.04 8.43 -2.45
N TRP A 9 0.03 9.20 -2.57
CA TRP A 9 0.93 9.53 -1.47
C TRP A 9 1.23 11.03 -1.49
N ARG A 10 0.89 11.74 -0.41
CA ARG A 10 1.11 13.20 -0.26
C ARG A 10 0.65 14.06 -1.45
N GLY A 11 -0.43 13.66 -2.12
CA GLY A 11 -0.99 14.37 -3.27
C GLY A 11 -0.42 13.92 -4.63
N GLU A 12 0.59 13.06 -4.64
CA GLU A 12 1.12 12.45 -5.86
C GLU A 12 0.44 11.11 -6.18
N LYS A 13 0.28 10.86 -7.48
CA LYS A 13 -0.31 9.62 -8.02
C LYS A 13 0.78 8.67 -8.47
N TYR A 14 0.80 7.47 -7.90
CA TYR A 14 1.72 6.41 -8.27
C TYR A 14 0.95 5.26 -8.90
N ARG A 15 1.33 4.85 -10.13
CA ARG A 15 0.78 3.66 -10.79
C ARG A 15 1.70 2.48 -10.52
N VAL A 16 1.22 1.53 -9.73
CA VAL A 16 2.01 0.43 -9.18
C VAL A 16 1.32 -0.91 -9.41
N GLU A 17 2.04 -2.02 -9.26
CA GLU A 17 1.41 -3.34 -9.28
C GLU A 17 0.51 -3.49 -8.05
N CYS A 18 -0.72 -3.97 -8.26
CA CYS A 18 -1.72 -4.10 -7.22
C CYS A 18 -1.63 -5.42 -6.44
N SER A 19 -0.40 -5.80 -6.10
CA SER A 19 -0.10 -6.93 -5.23
C SER A 19 0.29 -6.44 -3.82
N PRO A 20 -0.14 -7.14 -2.74
CA PRO A 20 0.22 -6.78 -1.38
C PRO A 20 1.73 -6.62 -1.16
N SER A 21 2.53 -7.48 -1.79
CA SER A 21 4.00 -7.46 -1.74
C SER A 21 4.59 -6.24 -2.44
N PHE A 22 4.08 -5.85 -3.60
CA PHE A 22 4.58 -4.68 -4.32
C PHE A 22 4.22 -3.38 -3.58
N LEU A 23 2.98 -3.28 -3.08
CA LEU A 23 2.56 -2.16 -2.24
C LEU A 23 3.45 -2.03 -0.99
N LEU A 24 3.86 -3.15 -0.40
CA LEU A 24 4.75 -3.15 0.77
C LEU A 24 6.15 -2.67 0.38
N SER A 25 6.70 -3.15 -0.73
CA SER A 25 7.98 -2.67 -1.25
C SER A 25 7.99 -1.17 -1.53
N VAL A 26 6.89 -0.64 -2.11
CA VAL A 26 6.72 0.80 -2.35
C VAL A 26 6.69 1.56 -1.02
N ALA A 27 5.90 1.08 -0.06
CA ALA A 27 5.81 1.70 1.27
C ALA A 27 7.17 1.72 2.00
N SER A 28 7.92 0.62 1.95
CA SER A 28 9.27 0.55 2.53
C SER A 28 10.21 1.58 1.93
N LYS A 29 10.19 1.74 0.60
CA LYS A 29 11.09 2.68 -0.09
C LYS A 29 10.74 4.15 0.20
N ILE A 30 9.44 4.46 0.30
CA ILE A 30 8.98 5.79 0.73
C ILE A 30 9.38 6.05 2.19
N ALA A 31 9.21 5.07 3.06
CA ALA A 31 9.55 5.16 4.46
C ALA A 31 11.05 5.34 4.72
N GLU A 32 11.90 4.66 3.95
CA GLU A 32 13.35 4.86 3.96
C GLU A 32 13.72 6.29 3.55
N ASN A 33 13.11 6.82 2.48
CA ASN A 33 13.39 8.16 2.00
C ASN A 33 12.89 9.26 2.96
N GLU A 34 11.74 9.06 3.60
CA GLU A 34 11.13 10.06 4.49
C GLU A 34 11.49 9.86 5.97
N HIS A 35 12.27 8.83 6.31
CA HIS A 35 12.60 8.45 7.68
C HIS A 35 11.36 8.27 8.59
N ILE A 36 10.31 7.64 8.05
CA ILE A 36 9.06 7.35 8.75
C ILE A 36 8.81 5.85 8.83
N SER A 37 7.77 5.45 9.58
CA SER A 37 7.36 4.07 9.72
C SER A 37 6.79 3.51 8.42
N TYR A 38 7.42 2.48 7.84
CA TYR A 38 6.92 1.80 6.64
C TYR A 38 5.51 1.23 6.82
N LEU A 39 5.16 0.85 8.04
CA LEU A 39 3.84 0.34 8.39
C LEU A 39 2.75 1.42 8.27
N ASP A 40 3.07 2.66 8.63
CA ASP A 40 2.13 3.77 8.53
C ASP A 40 1.99 4.27 7.08
N VAL A 41 3.10 4.29 6.34
CA VAL A 41 3.09 4.54 4.89
C VAL A 41 2.24 3.49 4.18
N TYR A 42 2.43 2.22 4.50
CA TYR A 42 1.73 1.11 3.88
C TYR A 42 0.22 1.19 4.10
N LYS A 43 -0.22 1.52 5.33
CA LYS A 43 -1.65 1.74 5.62
C LYS A 43 -2.26 2.86 4.79
N GLN A 44 -1.59 4.02 4.71
CA GLN A 44 -2.09 5.15 3.94
C GLN A 44 -2.18 4.86 2.43
N ILE A 45 -1.17 4.16 1.89
CA ILE A 45 -1.18 3.70 0.49
C ILE A 45 -2.35 2.74 0.24
N VAL A 46 -2.60 1.83 1.16
CA VAL A 46 -3.68 0.85 1.07
C VAL A 46 -5.06 1.49 1.24
N GLU A 47 -5.16 2.52 2.08
CA GLU A 47 -6.38 3.31 2.25
C GLU A 47 -6.70 4.17 1.03
N SER A 48 -5.68 4.64 0.31
CA SER A 48 -5.83 5.44 -0.91
C SER A 48 -6.15 4.63 -2.17
N LEU A 49 -6.16 3.29 -2.09
CA LEU A 49 -6.62 2.43 -3.16
C LEU A 49 -8.10 2.72 -3.50
N GLU A 50 -8.35 3.10 -4.75
CA GLU A 50 -9.70 3.33 -5.26
C GLU A 50 -10.55 2.05 -5.26
N GLY A 51 -11.87 2.23 -5.32
CA GLY A 51 -12.86 1.16 -5.10
C GLY A 51 -12.69 -0.10 -5.95
N GLU A 52 -12.09 0.00 -7.14
CA GLU A 52 -11.77 -1.13 -8.02
C GLU A 52 -10.79 -2.14 -7.39
N TYR A 53 -10.02 -1.71 -6.36
CA TYR A 53 -9.01 -2.52 -5.69
C TYR A 53 -9.38 -2.87 -4.23
N ARG A 54 -10.68 -2.77 -3.90
CA ARG A 54 -11.23 -3.06 -2.57
C ARG A 54 -10.86 -4.46 -2.06
N ASN A 55 -10.64 -5.42 -2.96
CA ASN A 55 -10.23 -6.78 -2.59
C ASN A 55 -8.77 -6.82 -2.09
N THR A 56 -7.83 -6.16 -2.78
CA THR A 56 -6.43 -6.02 -2.31
C THR A 56 -6.39 -5.29 -0.97
N ARG A 57 -7.16 -4.21 -0.82
CA ARG A 57 -7.29 -3.50 0.47
C ARG A 57 -7.79 -4.42 1.59
N ARG A 58 -8.77 -5.28 1.33
CA ARG A 58 -9.27 -6.27 2.32
C ARG A 58 -8.20 -7.27 2.71
N VAL A 59 -7.50 -7.86 1.74
CA VAL A 59 -6.44 -8.85 2.00
C VAL A 59 -5.31 -8.23 2.82
N VAL A 60 -4.87 -7.03 2.42
CA VAL A 60 -3.81 -6.32 3.15
C VAL A 60 -4.25 -5.97 4.58
N ASN A 61 -5.47 -5.48 4.76
CA ASN A 61 -5.99 -5.19 6.11
C ASN A 61 -6.10 -6.45 6.97
N ALA A 62 -6.48 -7.60 6.40
CA ALA A 62 -6.47 -8.87 7.12
C ALA A 62 -5.05 -9.25 7.56
N LEU A 63 -4.07 -9.19 6.65
CA LEU A 63 -2.65 -9.46 6.95
C LEU A 63 -2.08 -8.52 8.03
N LEU A 64 -2.48 -7.25 8.01
CA LEU A 64 -2.05 -6.26 9.02
C LEU A 64 -2.67 -6.52 10.40
N LEU A 65 -3.90 -7.06 10.44
CA LEU A 65 -4.54 -7.46 11.69
C LEU A 65 -3.89 -8.71 12.28
N GLU A 66 -3.51 -9.69 11.45
CA GLU A 66 -2.81 -10.90 11.89
C GLU A 66 -1.42 -10.61 12.47
N LYS A 67 -0.72 -9.59 11.97
CA LYS A 67 0.60 -9.19 12.48
C LYS A 67 0.58 -8.33 13.75
N ARG A 68 -0.61 -8.06 14.32
CA ARG A 68 -0.76 -7.32 15.58
C ARG A 68 -0.71 -8.30 16.77
N VAL A 69 0.38 -9.04 16.89
CA VAL A 69 0.73 -9.93 18.02
C VAL A 69 2.17 -9.66 18.41
#